data_AF-A0A955PYX5-F1
#
_entry.id   AF-A0A955PYX5-F1
#
_cell.length_a   1.000
_cell.length_b   1.000
_cell.length_c   1.000
_cell.angle_alpha   90.00
_cell.angle_beta   90.00
_cell.angle_gamma   90.00
#
_symmetry.space_group_name_H-M   'P 1'
#
loop_
_entity.id
_entity.type
_entity.pdbx_description
1 polymer ?
#
loop_
_entity_poly.entity_id
_entity_poly.type
_entity_poly.pdbx_seq_one_letter_code
_entity_poly.pdbx_strand_id
1 'polypeptide(L)'
;MDIELGKNTLRNTDGVFIAHGKEQLRIEWLEEENKLALSMGVFMPTGTEVAKLQRNVWEHNPGDRFVLTELPDSVKVEDTTLKTLVMEIHKKPHQAVAIPAAKFYTSKGILSEISPDWWRVGNKMELTGIDADLEGGSIELPE
;
A
#
# COMPACT_ATOMS: atom_id res chain seq x y z
N MET A 1 11.68 6.55 5.24
CA MET A 1 10.36 6.99 5.77
C MET A 1 9.84 5.95 6.75
N ASP A 2 9.07 6.39 7.74
CA ASP A 2 8.41 5.46 8.67
C ASP A 2 6.98 5.17 8.19
N ILE A 3 6.57 3.91 8.27
CA ILE A 3 5.25 3.45 7.85
C ILE A 3 4.55 2.77 9.03
N GLU A 4 3.43 3.36 9.47
CA GLU A 4 2.52 2.76 10.44
C GLU A 4 1.48 1.91 9.69
N LEU A 5 1.42 0.61 9.96
CA LEU A 5 0.45 -0.35 9.40
C LEU A 5 -0.49 -0.82 10.53
N GLY A 6 -1.58 -0.09 10.75
CA GLY A 6 -2.38 -0.25 11.97
C GLY A 6 -1.54 0.03 13.22
N LYS A 7 -1.40 -0.97 14.11
CA LYS A 7 -0.54 -0.93 15.30
C LYS A 7 0.93 -1.25 15.05
N ASN A 8 1.29 -1.68 13.84
CA ASN A 8 2.67 -2.03 13.51
C ASN A 8 3.41 -0.79 13.00
N THR A 9 4.69 -0.68 13.33
CA THR A 9 5.56 0.39 12.84
C THR A 9 6.76 -0.22 12.13
N LEU A 10 6.95 0.16 10.87
CA LEU A 10 8.14 -0.15 10.08
C LEU A 10 8.93 1.15 9.92
N ARG A 11 10.07 1.24 10.58
CA ARG A 11 10.93 2.43 10.58
C ARG A 11 11.97 2.36 9.48
N ASN A 12 12.38 3.54 9.03
CA ASN A 12 13.49 3.72 8.09
C ASN A 12 13.35 2.83 6.84
N THR A 13 12.17 2.86 6.22
CA THR A 13 11.90 2.13 4.97
C THR A 13 12.23 2.99 3.76
N ASP A 14 12.47 2.38 2.60
CA ASP A 14 12.53 3.07 1.30
C ASP A 14 11.15 3.34 0.68
N GLY A 15 10.06 2.97 1.39
CA GLY A 15 8.69 3.12 0.93
C GLY A 15 8.22 2.05 -0.07
N VAL A 16 9.04 1.05 -0.37
CA VAL A 16 8.75 -0.01 -1.35
C VAL A 16 8.27 -1.26 -0.64
N PHE A 17 7.17 -1.83 -1.13
CA PHE A 17 6.76 -3.19 -0.77
C PHE A 17 7.10 -4.11 -1.94
N ILE A 18 7.79 -5.19 -1.63
CA ILE A 18 8.20 -6.21 -2.60
C ILE A 18 7.31 -7.44 -2.41
N ALA A 19 6.74 -7.95 -3.50
CA ALA A 19 6.12 -9.27 -3.54
C ALA A 19 6.80 -10.08 -4.64
N HIS A 20 7.29 -11.27 -4.29
CA HIS A 20 7.91 -12.20 -5.24
C HIS A 20 9.06 -11.57 -6.04
N GLY A 21 9.92 -10.81 -5.35
CA GLY A 21 11.09 -10.15 -5.95
C GLY A 21 10.76 -8.99 -6.91
N LYS A 22 9.51 -8.49 -6.89
CA LYS A 22 9.07 -7.35 -7.69
C LYS A 22 8.38 -6.31 -6.82
N GLU A 23 8.51 -5.05 -7.21
CA GLU A 23 7.77 -3.94 -6.62
C GLU A 23 6.26 -4.18 -6.77
N GLN A 24 5.59 -4.30 -5.64
CA GLN A 24 4.14 -4.48 -5.52
C GLN A 24 3.45 -3.12 -5.39
N LEU A 25 3.99 -2.27 -4.51
CA LEU A 25 3.57 -0.89 -4.33
C LEU A 25 4.73 -0.05 -3.81
N ARG A 26 4.63 1.26 -4.01
CA ARG A 26 5.57 2.25 -3.54
C ARG A 26 4.83 3.47 -3.03
N ILE A 27 5.28 3.95 -1.89
CA ILE A 27 4.85 5.20 -1.28
C ILE A 27 6.03 6.16 -1.32
N GLU A 28 5.84 7.32 -1.95
CA GLU A 28 6.88 8.33 -2.10
C GLU A 28 6.42 9.67 -1.52
N TRP A 29 7.36 10.38 -0.91
CA TRP A 29 7.20 11.79 -0.62
C TRP A 29 7.82 12.60 -1.77
N LEU A 30 7.00 13.24 -2.60
CA LEU A 30 7.46 14.10 -3.68
C LEU A 30 7.74 15.50 -3.11
N GLU A 31 8.99 15.75 -2.71
CA GLU A 31 9.39 16.99 -2.02
C GLU A 31 9.08 18.25 -2.83
N GLU A 32 9.36 18.23 -4.13
CA GLU A 32 9.12 19.36 -5.04
C GLU A 32 7.64 19.73 -5.15
N GLU A 33 6.75 18.74 -5.01
CA GLU A 33 5.30 18.90 -5.09
C GLU A 33 4.63 19.00 -3.71
N ASN A 34 5.41 18.82 -2.63
CA ASN A 34 4.91 18.68 -1.25
C ASN A 34 3.72 17.69 -1.17
N LYS A 35 3.85 16.56 -1.87
CA LYS A 35 2.74 15.63 -2.14
C LYS A 35 3.11 14.19 -1.79
N LEU A 36 2.13 13.45 -1.27
CA LEU A 36 2.21 12.00 -1.09
C LEU A 36 1.82 11.30 -2.40
N ALA A 37 2.69 10.44 -2.92
CA ALA A 37 2.46 9.69 -4.14
C ALA A 37 2.40 8.18 -3.87
N LEU A 38 1.43 7.52 -4.49
CA LEU A 38 1.23 6.08 -4.49
C LEU A 38 1.41 5.53 -5.91
N SER A 39 2.26 4.53 -6.03
CA SER A 39 2.35 3.66 -7.20
C SER A 39 1.98 2.25 -6.78
N MET A 40 1.06 1.59 -7.48
CA MET A 40 0.69 0.21 -7.19
C MET A 40 0.06 -0.49 -8.38
N GLY A 41 0.28 -1.81 -8.48
CA GLY A 41 -0.59 -2.69 -9.27
C GLY A 41 -1.76 -3.17 -8.43
N VAL A 42 -2.96 -3.20 -9.02
CA VAL A 42 -4.15 -3.81 -8.41
C VAL A 42 -4.37 -5.16 -9.05
N PHE A 43 -4.39 -6.21 -8.23
CA PHE A 43 -4.50 -7.59 -8.69
C PHE A 43 -5.79 -8.25 -8.20
N MET A 44 -6.23 -9.27 -8.93
CA MET A 44 -7.31 -10.18 -8.53
C MET A 44 -6.75 -11.41 -7.79
N PRO A 45 -7.60 -12.23 -7.13
CA PRO A 45 -7.15 -13.48 -6.49
C PRO A 45 -6.41 -14.46 -7.41
N THR A 46 -6.56 -14.31 -8.72
CA THR A 46 -5.85 -15.09 -9.74
C THR A 46 -4.40 -14.62 -9.99
N GLY A 47 -3.98 -13.50 -9.39
CA GLY A 47 -2.71 -12.83 -9.69
C GLY A 47 -2.74 -11.99 -10.98
N THR A 48 -3.92 -11.80 -11.58
CA THR A 48 -4.08 -10.96 -12.78
C THR A 48 -4.11 -9.49 -12.39
N GLU A 49 -3.25 -8.67 -12.99
CA GLU A 49 -3.30 -7.20 -12.85
C GLU A 49 -4.53 -6.65 -13.58
N VAL A 50 -5.31 -5.82 -12.90
CA VAL A 50 -6.57 -5.24 -13.41
C VAL A 50 -6.59 -3.72 -13.37
N ALA A 51 -5.68 -3.08 -12.64
CA ALA A 51 -5.41 -1.65 -12.74
C ALA A 51 -3.95 -1.38 -12.35
N LYS A 52 -3.38 -0.27 -12.84
CA LYS A 52 -2.05 0.17 -12.45
C LYS A 52 -2.04 1.68 -12.23
N LEU A 53 -1.60 2.06 -11.04
CA LEU A 53 -1.41 3.43 -10.60
C LEU A 53 0.08 3.74 -10.56
N GLN A 54 0.49 4.89 -11.09
CA GLN A 54 1.84 5.42 -10.99
C GLN A 54 1.78 6.85 -10.51
N ARG A 55 2.36 7.12 -9.34
CA ARG A 55 2.40 8.44 -8.70
C ARG A 55 1.05 9.15 -8.75
N ASN A 56 0.01 8.46 -8.28
CA ASN A 56 -1.38 8.95 -8.26
C ASN A 56 -2.01 9.17 -9.65
N VAL A 57 -1.42 8.68 -10.73
CA VAL A 57 -2.01 8.71 -12.07
C VAL A 57 -2.28 7.29 -12.55
N TRP A 58 -3.49 7.03 -13.02
CA TRP A 58 -3.83 5.72 -13.60
C TRP A 58 -3.10 5.54 -14.94
N GLU A 59 -2.22 4.54 -15.03
CA GLU A 59 -1.69 4.07 -16.32
C GLU A 59 -2.75 3.26 -17.06
N HIS A 60 -3.45 2.39 -16.34
CA HIS A 60 -4.65 1.73 -16.83
C HIS A 60 -5.64 1.48 -15.68
N ASN A 61 -6.92 1.69 -15.98
CA ASN A 61 -8.05 1.48 -15.08
C ASN A 61 -9.31 1.19 -15.91
N PRO A 62 -9.48 -0.05 -16.42
CA PRO A 62 -10.55 -0.37 -17.35
C PRO A 62 -11.93 -0.10 -16.74
N GLY A 63 -12.74 0.69 -17.46
CA GLY A 63 -14.10 1.02 -17.06
C GLY A 63 -14.19 1.89 -15.80
N ASP A 64 -13.11 2.58 -15.44
CA ASP A 64 -13.02 3.43 -14.25
C ASP A 64 -13.43 2.70 -12.96
N ARG A 65 -13.12 1.40 -12.88
CA ARG A 65 -13.49 0.55 -11.75
C ARG A 65 -12.90 1.06 -10.44
N PHE A 66 -11.67 1.54 -10.47
CA PHE A 66 -10.99 2.04 -9.27
C PHE A 66 -11.04 3.57 -9.22
N VAL A 67 -11.41 4.11 -8.07
CA VAL A 67 -11.42 5.55 -7.85
C VAL A 67 -10.27 5.91 -6.92
N LEU A 68 -9.47 6.86 -7.36
CA LEU A 68 -8.44 7.50 -6.55
C LEU A 68 -9.03 8.81 -6.00
N THR A 69 -8.98 8.98 -4.68
CA THR A 69 -9.25 10.26 -4.01
C THR A 69 -7.96 10.77 -3.40
N GLU A 70 -7.57 11.98 -3.79
CA GLU A 70 -6.38 12.66 -3.28
C GLU A 70 -6.79 13.90 -2.49
N LEU A 71 -6.34 13.97 -1.25
CA LEU A 71 -6.44 15.13 -0.38
C LEU A 71 -5.01 15.58 -0.01
N PRO A 72 -4.83 16.82 0.51
CA PRO A 72 -3.50 17.32 0.86
C PRO A 72 -2.70 16.43 1.83
N ASP A 73 -3.39 15.66 2.66
CA ASP A 73 -2.82 14.81 3.71
C ASP A 73 -3.13 13.32 3.52
N SER A 74 -3.82 12.92 2.46
CA SER A 74 -4.22 11.53 2.31
C SER A 74 -4.46 11.10 0.86
N VAL A 75 -4.24 9.81 0.62
CA VAL A 75 -4.51 9.13 -0.65
C VAL A 75 -5.37 7.91 -0.35
N LYS A 76 -6.46 7.76 -1.10
CA LYS A 76 -7.40 6.64 -0.93
C LYS A 76 -7.76 6.03 -2.28
N VAL A 77 -7.73 4.70 -2.36
CA VAL A 77 -8.13 3.92 -3.53
C VAL A 77 -9.30 3.01 -3.17
N GLU A 78 -10.36 3.07 -3.95
CA GLU A 78 -11.58 2.27 -3.75
C GLU A 78 -11.95 1.50 -5.03
N ASP A 79 -12.40 0.26 -4.85
CA ASP A 79 -13.02 -0.54 -5.92
C ASP A 79 -14.52 -0.24 -5.95
N THR A 80 -14.99 0.46 -6.98
CA THR A 80 -16.41 0.85 -7.12
C THR A 80 -17.33 -0.33 -7.43
N THR A 81 -16.79 -1.39 -8.05
CA THR A 81 -17.56 -2.60 -8.39
C THR A 81 -17.83 -3.43 -7.14
N LEU A 82 -16.80 -3.63 -6.33
CA LEU A 82 -16.91 -4.40 -5.09
C LEU A 82 -17.36 -3.56 -3.89
N LYS A 83 -17.33 -2.22 -4.01
CA LYS A 83 -17.57 -1.26 -2.92
C LYS A 83 -16.64 -1.50 -1.73
N THR A 84 -15.37 -1.75 -2.02
CA THR A 84 -14.35 -2.07 -1.02
C THR A 84 -13.20 -1.08 -1.09
N LEU A 85 -12.65 -0.75 0.08
CA LEU A 85 -11.37 -0.05 0.19
C LEU A 85 -10.25 -0.96 -0.31
N VAL A 86 -9.38 -0.42 -1.17
CA VAL A 86 -8.14 -1.08 -1.60
C VAL A 86 -6.97 -0.60 -0.74
N MET A 87 -6.84 0.71 -0.55
CA MET A 87 -5.74 1.33 0.17
C MET A 87 -6.17 2.68 0.72
N GLU A 88 -5.80 2.99 1.97
CA GLU A 88 -5.90 4.31 2.56
C GLU A 88 -4.56 4.68 3.20
N ILE A 89 -4.01 5.84 2.85
CA ILE A 89 -2.72 6.31 3.34
C ILE A 89 -2.87 7.75 3.81
N HIS A 90 -2.44 8.02 5.04
CA HIS A 90 -2.45 9.36 5.64
C HIS A 90 -1.02 9.82 5.88
N LYS A 91 -0.75 11.08 5.56
CA LYS A 91 0.51 11.75 5.91
C LYS A 91 0.59 11.93 7.42
N LYS A 92 1.76 11.67 7.98
CA LYS A 92 2.12 12.00 9.36
C LYS A 92 3.26 13.03 9.37
N PRO A 93 3.50 13.71 10.51
CA PRO A 93 4.70 14.53 10.69
C PRO A 93 5.99 13.74 10.42
N HIS A 94 7.10 14.44 10.22
CA HIS A 94 8.45 13.83 10.10
C HIS A 94 8.62 12.80 8.97
N GLN A 95 7.97 13.03 7.82
CA GLN A 95 8.03 12.12 6.66
C GLN A 95 7.61 10.67 6.99
N ALA A 96 6.68 10.53 7.93
CA ALA A 96 6.00 9.27 8.21
C ALA A 96 4.65 9.20 7.48
N VAL A 97 4.13 8.00 7.31
CA VAL A 97 2.79 7.75 6.80
C VAL A 97 2.09 6.69 7.64
N ALA A 98 0.76 6.75 7.66
CA ALA A 98 -0.08 5.73 8.28
C ALA A 98 -0.98 5.08 7.24
N ILE A 99 -1.05 3.75 7.27
CA ILE A 99 -1.97 2.92 6.50
C ILE A 99 -2.95 2.31 7.49
N PRO A 100 -4.07 2.99 7.82
CA PRO A 100 -5.04 2.50 8.80
C PRO A 100 -5.81 1.28 8.31
N ALA A 101 -6.00 1.17 6.99
CA ALA A 101 -6.70 0.06 6.36
C ALA A 101 -6.25 -0.13 4.90
N ALA A 102 -6.10 -1.39 4.52
CA ALA A 102 -5.86 -1.78 3.13
C ALA A 102 -6.32 -3.21 2.90
N LYS A 103 -6.75 -3.52 1.68
CA LYS A 103 -7.11 -4.87 1.26
C LYS A 103 -6.81 -5.03 -0.21
N PHE A 104 -5.73 -5.74 -0.53
CA PHE A 104 -5.29 -5.92 -1.90
C PHE A 104 -4.67 -7.30 -2.11
N TYR A 105 -4.65 -7.76 -3.36
CA TYR A 105 -3.94 -8.98 -3.73
C TYR A 105 -2.55 -8.65 -4.26
N THR A 106 -1.57 -9.49 -3.94
CA THR A 106 -0.23 -9.42 -4.56
C THR A 106 -0.27 -9.90 -6.01
N SER A 107 0.85 -9.74 -6.72
CA SER A 107 1.05 -10.26 -8.08
C SER A 107 0.89 -11.78 -8.24
N LYS A 108 0.82 -12.56 -7.15
CA LYS A 108 0.46 -13.99 -7.16
C LYS A 108 -0.95 -14.30 -6.66
N GLY A 109 -1.75 -13.28 -6.38
CA GLY A 109 -3.10 -13.46 -5.86
C GLY A 109 -3.15 -13.75 -4.35
N ILE A 110 -2.09 -13.45 -3.60
CA ILE A 110 -2.07 -13.60 -2.14
C ILE A 110 -2.71 -12.35 -1.53
N LEU A 111 -3.66 -12.55 -0.64
CA LEU A 111 -4.37 -11.45 0.02
C LEU A 111 -3.50 -10.80 1.09
N SER A 112 -3.28 -9.48 1.00
CA SER A 112 -2.77 -8.65 2.09
C SER A 112 -3.90 -7.79 2.65
N GLU A 113 -4.07 -7.84 3.96
CA GLU A 113 -5.08 -7.09 4.69
C GLU A 113 -4.43 -6.35 5.87
N ILE A 114 -4.62 -5.05 5.92
CA ILE A 114 -4.23 -4.18 7.02
C ILE A 114 -5.50 -3.71 7.72
N SER A 115 -5.50 -3.84 9.04
CA SER A 115 -6.54 -3.35 9.94
C SER A 115 -5.90 -2.49 11.03
N PRO A 116 -6.69 -1.81 11.88
CA PRO A 116 -6.15 -1.07 13.02
C PRO A 116 -5.33 -1.93 13.99
N ASP A 117 -5.61 -3.23 14.08
CA ASP A 117 -5.01 -4.11 15.09
C ASP A 117 -3.91 -5.02 14.54
N TRP A 118 -4.04 -5.46 13.29
CA TRP A 118 -3.18 -6.47 12.70
C TRP A 118 -2.92 -6.19 11.23
N TRP A 119 -1.81 -6.75 10.74
CA TRP A 119 -1.49 -6.87 9.32
C TRP A 119 -1.28 -8.34 8.97
N ARG A 120 -2.03 -8.84 7.99
CA ARG A 120 -1.96 -10.23 7.51
C ARG A 120 -1.57 -10.28 6.04
N VAL A 121 -0.77 -11.28 5.68
CA VAL A 121 -0.47 -11.62 4.29
C VAL A 121 -0.62 -13.13 4.11
N GLY A 122 -1.65 -13.51 3.35
CA GLY A 122 -2.06 -14.90 3.17
C GLY A 122 -2.24 -15.62 4.51
N ASN A 123 -1.77 -16.86 4.57
CA ASN A 123 -1.73 -17.66 5.80
C ASN A 123 -0.31 -17.72 6.41
N LYS A 124 0.64 -16.92 5.91
CA LYS A 124 2.06 -17.04 6.28
C LYS A 124 2.51 -16.00 7.30
N MET A 125 1.86 -14.84 7.32
CA MET A 125 2.25 -13.75 8.20
C MET A 125 1.04 -13.09 8.82
N GLU A 126 1.14 -12.86 10.13
CA GLU A 126 0.26 -12.01 10.91
C GLU A 126 1.15 -11.22 11.89
N LEU A 127 1.10 -9.89 11.79
CA LEU A 127 1.86 -8.99 12.63
C LEU A 127 0.91 -8.13 13.45
N THR A 128 1.22 -8.02 14.75
CA THR A 128 0.44 -7.23 15.72
C THR A 128 1.40 -6.51 16.65
N GLY A 129 1.38 -5.18 16.62
CA GLY A 129 2.14 -4.33 17.54
C GLY A 129 3.66 -4.41 17.38
N ILE A 130 4.17 -4.77 16.20
CA ILE A 130 5.63 -4.79 15.97
C ILE A 130 6.18 -3.38 15.80
N ASP A 131 7.45 -3.21 16.16
CA ASP A 131 8.28 -2.04 15.84
C ASP A 131 9.60 -2.57 15.28
N ALA A 132 9.81 -2.42 13.98
CA ALA A 132 10.97 -2.93 13.27
C ALA A 132 11.66 -1.82 12.48
N ASP A 133 13.00 -1.76 12.55
CA ASP A 133 13.82 -0.89 11.71
C ASP A 133 14.28 -1.67 10.47
N LEU A 134 14.06 -1.12 9.28
CA LEU A 134 14.44 -1.75 8.01
C LEU A 134 15.76 -1.22 7.43
N GLU A 135 16.47 -0.35 8.14
CA GLU A 135 17.81 0.14 7.75
C GLU A 135 17.89 0.74 6.33
N GLY A 136 16.81 1.35 5.86
CA GLY A 136 16.67 1.91 4.52
C GLY A 136 16.19 0.91 3.47
N GLY A 137 15.80 -0.30 3.87
CA GLY A 137 15.36 -1.39 3.00
C GLY A 137 13.86 -1.39 2.67
N SER A 138 13.52 -2.32 1.79
CA SER A 138 12.16 -2.62 1.35
C SER A 138 11.38 -3.49 2.33
N ILE A 139 10.05 -3.41 2.24
CA ILE A 139 9.11 -4.24 3.00
C ILE A 139 8.82 -5.50 2.19
N GLU A 140 9.38 -6.63 2.61
CA GLU A 140 9.16 -7.92 1.94
C GLU A 140 7.82 -8.55 2.35
N LEU A 141 6.95 -8.80 1.37
CA LEU A 141 5.72 -9.57 1.56
C LEU A 141 6.05 -11.06 1.43
N PRO A 142 5.57 -11.91 2.38
CA PRO A 142 5.81 -13.34 2.32
C PRO A 142 5.19 -13.96 1.06
N GLU A 143 5.86 -15.01 0.55
CA GLU A 143 5.41 -15.75 -0.63
C GLU A 143 4.12 -16.53 -0.44
#